data_AF-A0A822AQS3-F1
#
_entry.id   AF-A0A822AQS3-F1
#
_cell.length_a   1.000
_cell.length_b   1.000
_cell.length_c   1.000
_cell.angle_alpha   90.00
_cell.angle_beta   90.00
_cell.angle_gamma   90.00
#
_symmetry.space_group_name_H-M   'P 1'
#
loop_
_entity.id
_entity.type
_entity.pdbx_description
1 polymer ?
#
loop_
_entity_poly.entity_id
_entity_poly.type
_entity_poly.pdbx_seq_one_letter_code
_entity_poly.pdbx_strand_id
1 'polypeptide(L)' 'PWITRRLEELLGLEDDVVIEYVFNQLEDTSPDPKMMQINLTGFLGGSKARAFIGELWVLL' A
#
# COMPACT_ATOMS: atom_id res chain seq x y z
N PRO A 1 8.22 -9.64 4.66
CA PRO A 1 7.71 -9.31 3.30
C PRO A 1 7.99 -7.83 2.99
N TRP A 2 8.16 -7.43 1.72
CA TRP A 2 8.50 -6.03 1.38
C TRP A 2 7.40 -5.04 1.79
N ILE A 3 6.13 -5.39 1.53
CA ILE A 3 4.94 -4.57 1.86
C ILE A 3 4.91 -4.19 3.35
N THR A 4 4.96 -5.17 4.25
CA THR A 4 4.93 -4.97 5.71
C THR A 4 6.00 -3.97 6.17
N ARG A 5 7.27 -4.23 5.82
CA ARG A 5 8.39 -3.36 6.19
C ARG A 5 8.22 -1.96 5.66
N ARG A 6 7.77 -1.82 4.41
CA ARG A 6 7.62 -0.51 3.80
C ARG A 6 6.49 0.29 4.43
N LEU A 7 5.39 -0.36 4.82
CA LEU A 7 4.30 0.30 5.54
C LEU A 7 4.74 0.74 6.94
N GLU A 8 5.47 -0.10 7.69
CA GLU A 8 6.04 0.25 8.99
C GLU A 8 6.95 1.49 8.89
N GLU A 9 7.82 1.56 7.88
CA GLU A 9 8.68 2.73 7.64
C GLU A 9 7.87 4.00 7.35
N LEU A 10 6.77 3.89 6.60
CA LEU A 10 5.93 5.03 6.22
C LEU A 10 5.02 5.52 7.35
N LEU A 11 4.50 4.60 8.15
CA LEU A 11 3.59 4.88 9.27
C LEU A 11 4.33 5.19 10.57
N GLY A 12 5.55 4.66 10.73
CA GLY A 12 6.32 4.73 11.98
C GLY A 12 5.80 3.78 13.07
N LEU A 13 4.89 2.87 12.71
CA LEU A 13 4.27 1.88 13.57
C LEU A 13 3.85 0.67 12.74
N GLU A 14 3.69 -0.47 13.40
CA GLU A 14 3.10 -1.67 12.80
C GLU A 14 1.56 -1.53 12.85
N ASP A 15 0.93 -1.66 11.68
CA ASP A 15 -0.53 -1.58 11.52
C ASP A 15 -1.02 -2.75 10.65
N ASP A 16 -1.41 -3.83 11.32
CA ASP A 16 -1.90 -5.05 10.67
C ASP A 16 -3.12 -4.79 9.79
N VAL A 17 -3.96 -3.82 10.13
CA VAL A 17 -5.17 -3.49 9.35
C VAL A 17 -4.79 -2.92 7.99
N VAL A 18 -3.81 -2.02 7.94
CA VAL A 18 -3.34 -1.44 6.67
C VAL A 18 -2.61 -2.50 5.83
N ILE A 19 -1.84 -3.37 6.48
CA ILE A 19 -1.13 -4.47 5.82
C ILE A 19 -2.13 -5.43 5.16
N GLU A 20 -3.10 -5.94 5.91
CA GLU A 20 -4.16 -6.81 5.39
C GLU A 20 -4.95 -6.11 4.29
N TYR A 21 -5.23 -4.81 4.43
CA TYR A 21 -5.93 -4.03 3.41
C TYR A 21 -5.17 -3.94 2.08
N VAL A 22 -3.83 -3.86 2.10
CA VAL A 22 -3.02 -3.92 0.88
C VAL A 22 -3.08 -5.32 0.26
N PHE A 23 -2.96 -6.37 1.05
CA PHE A 23 -3.01 -7.74 0.54
C PHE A 23 -4.36 -8.07 -0.09
N ASN A 24 -5.48 -7.71 0.57
CA ASN A 24 -6.82 -7.91 0.04
C ASN A 24 -7.05 -7.23 -1.33
N GLN A 25 -6.42 -6.07 -1.56
CA GLN A 25 -6.50 -5.39 -2.86
C GLN A 25 -5.65 -6.07 -3.94
N LEU A 26 -4.54 -6.72 -3.57
CA LEU A 26 -3.68 -7.47 -4.49
C LEU A 26 -4.25 -8.85 -4.86
N GLU A 27 -5.18 -9.39 -4.06
CA GLU A 27 -5.90 -10.62 -4.37
C GLU A 27 -6.97 -10.44 -5.46
N ASP A 28 -7.28 -9.20 -5.86
CA ASP A 28 -8.15 -8.94 -7.02
C ASP A 28 -7.52 -9.52 -8.30
N THR A 29 -8.35 -9.95 -9.25
CA THR A 29 -7.90 -10.56 -10.50
C THR A 29 -7.17 -9.57 -11.41
N SER A 30 -7.45 -8.27 -11.25
CA SER A 30 -6.79 -7.19 -12.00
C SER A 30 -6.70 -5.92 -11.14
N PRO A 31 -5.77 -5.85 -10.17
CA PRO A 31 -5.62 -4.67 -9.32
C PRO A 31 -5.32 -3.43 -10.17
N ASP A 32 -5.99 -2.32 -9.85
CA ASP A 32 -5.73 -1.02 -10.47
C ASP A 32 -4.84 -0.18 -9.53
N PRO A 33 -3.60 0.19 -9.93
CA PRO A 33 -2.69 0.94 -9.08
C PRO A 33 -3.23 2.31 -8.69
N LYS A 34 -4.02 2.95 -9.57
CA LYS A 34 -4.62 4.25 -9.28
C LYS A 34 -5.70 4.13 -8.21
N MET A 35 -6.52 3.08 -8.27
CA MET A 35 -7.53 2.81 -7.24
C MET A 35 -6.88 2.45 -5.91
N MET A 36 -5.86 1.60 -5.91
CA MET A 36 -5.10 1.29 -4.70
C MET A 36 -4.48 2.55 -4.09
N GLN A 37 -3.92 3.46 -4.90
CA GLN A 37 -3.36 4.71 -4.39
C GLN A 37 -4.42 5.60 -3.72
N ILE A 38 -5.60 5.72 -4.32
CA ILE A 38 -6.72 6.49 -3.75
C ILE A 38 -7.14 5.87 -2.42
N ASN A 39 -7.33 4.56 -2.39
CA ASN A 39 -7.71 3.80 -1.20
C ASN A 39 -6.69 3.95 -0.07
N LEU A 40 -5.39 3.89 -0.39
CA LEU A 40 -4.31 4.04 0.60
C LEU A 40 -4.06 5.48 1.03
N THR A 41 -4.60 6.47 0.32
CA THR A 41 -4.43 7.89 0.69
C THR A 41 -5.08 8.20 2.04
N GLY A 42 -6.15 7.50 2.43
CA GLY A 42 -6.79 7.67 3.75
C GLY A 42 -5.90 7.23 4.92
N PHE A 43 -4.97 6.29 4.68
CA PHE A 43 -4.05 5.77 5.69
C PHE A 43 -2.70 6.47 5.68
N LEU A 44 -2.12 6.63 4.48
CA LEU A 44 -0.75 7.10 4.30
C LEU A 44 -0.66 8.61 4.01
N GLY A 45 -1.76 9.25 3.62
CA GLY A 45 -1.73 10.56 2.98
C GLY A 45 -1.21 10.51 1.54
N GLY A 46 -1.55 11.52 0.75
CA GLY A 46 -1.40 11.45 -0.71
C GLY A 46 0.03 11.28 -1.21
N SER A 47 1.02 11.88 -0.55
CA SER A 47 2.42 11.76 -0.97
C SER A 47 3.01 10.39 -0.68
N LYS A 48 2.76 9.84 0.51
CA LYS A 48 3.28 8.52 0.89
C LYS A 48 2.56 7.41 0.12
N ALA A 49 1.24 7.53 -0.07
CA ALA A 49 0.47 6.59 -0.89
C ALA A 49 0.98 6.51 -2.33
N ARG A 50 1.27 7.66 -2.96
CA ARG A 50 1.86 7.70 -4.30
C ARG A 50 3.23 7.02 -4.36
N ALA A 51 4.11 7.32 -3.40
CA ALA A 51 5.44 6.71 -3.34
C ALA A 51 5.33 5.19 -3.15
N PHE A 52 4.53 4.74 -2.19
CA PHE A 52 4.31 3.33 -1.89
C PHE A 52 3.79 2.55 -3.10
N ILE A 53 2.73 3.03 -3.76
CA ILE A 53 2.18 2.34 -4.94
C ILE A 53 3.18 2.33 -6.09
N GLY A 54 3.92 3.42 -6.32
CA GLY A 54 4.94 3.47 -7.35
C GLY A 54 6.04 2.42 -7.14
N GLU A 55 6.50 2.25 -5.91
CA GLU A 55 7.49 1.23 -5.55
C GLU A 55 6.90 -0.19 -5.65
N LEU A 56 5.68 -0.39 -5.12
CA LEU A 56 4.99 -1.68 -5.16
C LEU A 56 4.80 -2.17 -6.60
N TRP A 57 4.38 -1.28 -7.51
CA TRP A 57 4.08 -1.65 -8.90
C TRP A 57 5.32 -2.00 -9.73
N VAL A 58 6.51 -1.60 -9.29
CA VAL A 58 7.79 -2.00 -9.90
C VAL A 58 8.20 -3.41 -9.47
N LEU A 59 7.66 -3.90 -8.34
CA LEU A 59 8.02 -5.19 -7.74
C LEU A 59 7.04 -6.33 -8.06
N LEU A 60 5.88 -6.00 -8.63
CA LEU A 60 4.87 -6.96 -9.11
C LEU A 60 5.17 -7.38 -10.56
#